data_AF-A0A175RJW5-F1
#
_entry.id   AF-A0A175RJW5-F1
#
_cell.length_a   1.000
_cell.length_b   1.000
_cell.length_c   1.000
_cell.angle_alpha   90.00
_cell.angle_beta   90.00
_cell.angle_gamma   90.00
#
_symmetry.space_group_name_H-M   'P 1'
#
loop_
_entity.id
_entity.type
_entity.pdbx_description
1 polymer ?
#
loop_
_entity_poly.entity_id
_entity_poly.type
_entity_poly.pdbx_seq_one_letter_code
_entity_poly.pdbx_strand_id
1 'polypeptide(L)'
;MPKTIEAFAAYHRQKELLTDYLQVASAGLALLRRNVDVPNAPALLGALVDACGVKHWRVGKQYGSAAEKVEAGIKALGEQGVVQHVAAFDLFSRAAVQDACRFSARARHSFEPLNHEHALLRLSSAKRWVSGHCCNDVAGQLDNLSTRLDQLQVWTGWTPSPALAATLPLFELVRSVRNRIAHDASLVGSHLAELSTSSDTVKALAAFRKTYARADLPTLPEFVRGQPLKLDTVHAILFGAFLYEIAKEVNAHLVGLMDDDEFIDMAFYYSTVVEEHPARTIQHRSPEGRIRHFLADRYLRERGGFDGRRVIERLASQKVADTNDPANDSTYWKLALERHPVLVKAVMQSAASES
;
A
#
# COMPACT_ATOMS: atom_id res chain seq x y z
N MET A 1 -12.20 -3.06 -14.74
CA MET A 1 -11.90 -2.40 -13.44
C MET A 1 -11.70 -0.92 -13.70
N PRO A 2 -11.99 -0.03 -12.74
CA PRO A 2 -11.66 1.39 -12.86
C PRO A 2 -10.15 1.60 -12.99
N LYS A 3 -9.73 2.68 -13.65
CA LYS A 3 -8.33 3.08 -13.81
C LYS A 3 -7.67 3.30 -12.43
N THR A 4 -6.37 3.05 -12.32
CA THR A 4 -5.63 3.15 -11.04
C THR A 4 -4.26 3.79 -11.21
N ILE A 5 -3.84 4.58 -10.23
CA ILE A 5 -2.44 5.03 -10.10
C ILE A 5 -1.55 3.93 -9.49
N GLU A 6 -0.23 4.12 -9.53
CA GLU A 6 0.73 3.16 -9.00
C GLU A 6 0.56 2.93 -7.50
N ALA A 7 0.45 4.00 -6.72
CA ALA A 7 0.27 3.93 -5.28
C ALA A 7 -0.92 3.03 -4.88
N PHE A 8 -2.05 3.17 -5.57
CA PHE A 8 -3.24 2.37 -5.31
C PHE A 8 -3.08 0.92 -5.75
N ALA A 9 -2.47 0.67 -6.92
CA ALA A 9 -2.21 -0.69 -7.41
C ALA A 9 -1.25 -1.47 -6.48
N ALA A 10 -0.27 -0.79 -5.88
CA ALA A 10 0.60 -1.37 -4.85
C ALA A 10 -0.18 -1.65 -3.56
N TYR A 11 -0.93 -0.65 -3.06
CA TYR A 11 -1.74 -0.77 -1.84
C TYR A 11 -2.79 -1.88 -1.93
N HIS A 12 -3.51 -1.98 -3.04
CA HIS A 12 -4.52 -3.02 -3.29
C HIS A 12 -3.94 -4.41 -3.12
N ARG A 13 -2.83 -4.69 -3.81
CA ARG A 13 -2.14 -5.99 -3.73
C ARG A 13 -1.62 -6.28 -2.32
N GLN A 14 -1.01 -5.29 -1.67
CA GLN A 14 -0.54 -5.45 -0.29
C GLN A 14 -1.70 -5.75 0.67
N LYS A 15 -2.83 -5.05 0.51
CA LYS A 15 -4.03 -5.26 1.33
C LYS A 15 -4.63 -6.65 1.11
N GLU A 16 -4.71 -7.12 -0.13
CA GLU A 16 -5.21 -8.47 -0.45
C GLU A 16 -4.31 -9.54 0.17
N LEU A 17 -3.00 -9.47 -0.09
CA LEU A 17 -2.02 -10.39 0.52
C LEU A 17 -2.11 -10.39 2.04
N LEU A 18 -2.19 -9.21 2.66
CA LEU A 18 -2.33 -9.11 4.12
C LEU A 18 -3.64 -9.73 4.62
N THR A 19 -4.75 -9.52 3.90
CA THR A 19 -6.04 -10.13 4.26
C THR A 19 -5.95 -11.66 4.19
N ASP A 20 -5.35 -12.20 3.14
CA ASP A 20 -5.17 -13.64 2.95
C ASP A 20 -4.28 -14.23 4.05
N TYR A 21 -3.14 -13.57 4.35
CA TYR A 21 -2.26 -14.00 5.44
C TYR A 21 -2.96 -13.97 6.79
N LEU A 22 -3.75 -12.94 7.09
CA LEU A 22 -4.52 -12.84 8.31
C LEU A 22 -5.55 -13.98 8.42
N GLN A 23 -6.26 -14.29 7.33
CA GLN A 23 -7.24 -15.38 7.31
C GLN A 23 -6.59 -16.76 7.51
N VAL A 24 -5.51 -17.04 6.77
CA VAL A 24 -4.77 -18.31 6.87
C VAL A 24 -4.15 -18.47 8.26
N ALA A 25 -3.51 -17.41 8.80
CA ALA A 25 -2.93 -17.45 10.12
C ALA A 25 -3.99 -17.62 11.22
N SER A 26 -5.15 -16.95 11.09
CA SER A 26 -6.26 -17.09 12.02
C SER A 26 -6.81 -18.53 12.03
N ALA A 27 -7.01 -19.13 10.85
CA ALA A 27 -7.42 -20.52 10.73
C ALA A 27 -6.38 -21.48 11.34
N GLY A 28 -5.09 -21.27 11.07
CA GLY A 28 -4.00 -22.07 11.64
C GLY A 28 -3.96 -22.00 13.17
N LEU A 29 -4.03 -20.80 13.75
CA LEU A 29 -4.05 -20.61 15.20
C LEU A 29 -5.32 -21.16 15.85
N ALA A 30 -6.48 -21.04 15.19
CA ALA A 30 -7.72 -21.64 15.69
C ALA A 30 -7.67 -23.17 15.69
N LEU A 31 -7.05 -23.78 14.67
CA LEU A 31 -6.79 -25.23 14.64
C LEU A 31 -5.82 -25.63 15.74
N LEU A 32 -4.73 -24.89 15.96
CA LEU A 32 -3.84 -25.13 17.08
C LEU A 32 -4.56 -25.05 18.42
N ARG A 33 -5.38 -24.01 18.62
CA ARG A 33 -6.15 -23.82 19.86
C ARG A 33 -7.02 -25.03 20.20
N ARG A 34 -7.62 -25.68 19.20
CA ARG A 34 -8.41 -26.90 19.40
C ARG A 34 -7.56 -28.12 19.78
N ASN A 35 -6.26 -28.07 19.52
CA ASN A 35 -5.31 -29.17 19.71
C ASN A 35 -4.25 -28.86 20.79
N VAL A 36 -4.34 -27.75 21.52
CA VAL A 36 -3.39 -27.45 22.60
C VAL A 36 -3.79 -28.01 23.97
N ASP A 37 -5.00 -28.57 24.08
CA ASP A 37 -5.49 -29.25 25.30
C ASP A 37 -5.18 -30.75 25.31
N VAL A 38 -4.44 -31.26 24.32
CA VAL A 38 -3.99 -32.67 24.29
C VAL A 38 -2.56 -32.81 24.85
N PRO A 39 -2.18 -33.99 25.39
CA PRO A 39 -0.85 -34.20 25.98
C PRO A 39 0.34 -33.85 25.08
N ASN A 40 0.16 -33.93 23.75
CA ASN A 40 1.21 -33.67 22.76
C ASN A 40 1.28 -32.20 22.28
N ALA A 41 0.48 -31.30 22.86
CA ALA A 41 0.37 -29.90 22.47
C ALA A 41 1.71 -29.13 22.39
N PRO A 42 2.65 -29.26 23.36
CA PRO A 42 3.95 -28.59 23.27
C PRO A 42 4.77 -29.02 22.06
N ALA A 43 4.68 -30.29 21.65
CA ALA A 43 5.39 -30.84 20.49
C ALA A 43 4.75 -30.42 19.17
N LEU A 44 3.41 -30.37 19.10
CA LEU A 44 2.68 -29.88 17.92
C LEU A 44 3.01 -28.41 17.62
N LEU A 45 3.09 -27.58 18.67
CA LEU A 45 3.49 -26.18 18.53
C LEU A 45 4.94 -26.05 18.07
N GLY A 46 5.85 -26.89 18.57
CA GLY A 46 7.22 -26.98 18.09
C GLY A 46 7.33 -27.38 16.61
N ALA A 47 6.57 -28.39 16.18
CA ALA A 47 6.56 -28.84 14.79
C ALA A 47 6.02 -27.77 13.82
N LEU A 48 5.00 -27.00 14.22
CA LEU A 48 4.50 -25.88 13.41
C LEU A 48 5.59 -24.81 13.23
N VAL A 49 6.28 -24.46 14.30
CA VAL A 49 7.39 -23.50 14.24
C VAL A 49 8.46 -23.95 13.27
N ASP A 50 8.82 -25.22 13.36
CA ASP A 50 9.86 -25.82 12.51
C ASP A 50 9.42 -25.76 11.05
N ALA A 51 8.15 -26.06 10.76
CA ALA A 51 7.55 -25.92 9.43
C ALA A 51 7.53 -24.46 8.94
N CYS A 52 7.37 -23.48 9.83
CA CYS A 52 7.47 -22.05 9.51
C CYS A 52 8.90 -21.56 9.30
N GLY A 53 9.93 -22.41 9.47
CA GLY A 53 11.32 -22.06 9.17
C GLY A 53 11.91 -20.97 10.07
N VAL A 54 11.46 -20.86 11.31
CA VAL A 54 11.87 -19.78 12.24
C VAL A 54 13.31 -19.98 12.70
N LYS A 55 14.27 -19.31 12.04
CA LYS A 55 15.73 -19.49 12.20
C LYS A 55 16.29 -19.40 13.63
N HIS A 56 15.59 -18.73 14.54
CA HIS A 56 16.06 -18.46 15.90
C HIS A 56 15.51 -19.43 16.94
N TRP A 57 14.64 -20.37 16.57
CA TRP A 57 14.12 -21.41 17.47
C TRP A 57 14.80 -22.76 17.16
N ARG A 58 15.09 -23.53 18.21
CA ARG A 58 15.66 -24.87 18.06
C ARG A 58 14.57 -25.83 17.59
N VAL A 59 14.90 -26.69 16.63
CA VAL A 59 14.03 -27.78 16.17
C VAL A 59 13.54 -28.59 17.36
N GLY A 60 12.24 -28.85 17.42
CA GLY A 60 11.61 -29.62 18.50
C GLY A 60 11.45 -28.86 19.83
N LYS A 61 11.45 -27.52 19.82
CA LYS A 61 11.22 -26.71 21.03
C LYS A 61 9.87 -27.06 21.68
N GLN A 62 9.91 -27.43 22.96
CA GLN A 62 8.72 -27.62 23.79
C GLN A 62 8.34 -26.33 24.51
N TYR A 63 7.06 -25.99 24.49
CA TYR A 63 6.51 -24.81 25.17
C TYR A 63 5.84 -25.23 26.48
N GLY A 64 6.25 -24.63 27.60
CA GLY A 64 5.70 -24.95 28.92
C GLY A 64 4.20 -24.68 29.06
N SER A 65 3.66 -23.73 28.29
CA SER A 65 2.21 -23.42 28.24
C SER A 65 1.75 -23.21 26.79
N ALA A 66 1.55 -24.30 26.05
CA ALA A 66 1.13 -24.23 24.64
C ALA A 66 -0.18 -23.44 24.45
N ALA A 67 -1.16 -23.61 25.35
CA ALA A 67 -2.42 -22.88 25.33
C ALA A 67 -2.23 -21.36 25.47
N GLU A 68 -1.49 -20.91 26.48
CA GLU A 68 -1.20 -19.48 26.68
C GLU A 68 -0.45 -18.87 25.48
N LYS A 69 0.47 -19.63 24.86
CA LYS A 69 1.21 -19.18 23.67
C LYS A 69 0.32 -19.03 22.46
N VAL A 70 -0.63 -19.95 22.26
CA VAL A 70 -1.60 -19.86 21.16
C VAL A 70 -2.56 -18.69 21.39
N GLU A 71 -3.09 -18.49 22.60
CA GLU A 71 -3.95 -17.33 22.90
C GLU A 71 -3.21 -16.01 22.73
N ALA A 72 -1.95 -15.92 23.20
CA ALA A 72 -1.11 -14.76 22.97
C ALA A 72 -0.86 -14.52 21.47
N GLY A 73 -0.67 -15.59 20.69
CA GLY A 73 -0.52 -15.52 19.23
C GLY A 73 -1.78 -15.01 18.52
N ILE A 74 -2.96 -15.49 18.93
CA ILE A 74 -4.25 -15.03 18.38
C ILE A 74 -4.44 -13.54 18.63
N LYS A 75 -4.21 -13.09 19.87
CA LYS A 75 -4.30 -11.68 20.24
C LYS A 75 -3.30 -10.84 19.43
N ALA A 76 -2.05 -11.26 19.37
CA ALA A 76 -1.00 -10.56 18.64
C ALA A 76 -1.31 -10.47 17.13
N LEU A 77 -1.94 -11.49 16.54
CA LEU A 77 -2.32 -11.48 15.13
C LEU A 77 -3.36 -10.40 14.81
N GLY A 78 -4.38 -10.23 15.67
CA GLY A 78 -5.37 -9.17 15.51
C GLY A 78 -4.74 -7.78 15.57
N GLU A 79 -3.95 -7.51 16.61
CA GLU A 79 -3.24 -6.24 16.79
C GLU A 79 -2.27 -5.94 15.64
N GLN A 80 -1.47 -6.93 15.25
CA GLN A 80 -0.53 -6.80 14.14
C GLN A 80 -1.25 -6.55 12.82
N GLY A 81 -2.39 -7.19 12.59
CA GLY A 81 -3.22 -6.93 11.42
C GLY A 81 -3.66 -5.46 11.31
N VAL A 82 -4.09 -4.86 12.43
CA VAL A 82 -4.43 -3.43 12.47
C VAL A 82 -3.22 -2.56 12.14
N VAL A 83 -2.09 -2.81 12.79
CA VAL A 83 -0.86 -2.05 12.58
C VAL A 83 -0.41 -2.12 11.11
N GLN A 84 -0.45 -3.30 10.49
CA GLN A 84 -0.04 -3.50 9.11
C GLN A 84 -1.01 -2.85 8.11
N HIS A 85 -2.32 -2.91 8.34
CA HIS A 85 -3.29 -2.21 7.49
C HIS A 85 -3.13 -0.69 7.55
N VAL A 86 -2.92 -0.13 8.75
CA VAL A 86 -2.66 1.32 8.92
C VAL A 86 -1.34 1.72 8.28
N ALA A 87 -0.27 0.94 8.49
CA ALA A 87 1.03 1.21 7.87
C ALA A 87 0.97 1.14 6.33
N ALA A 88 0.23 0.18 5.76
CA ALA A 88 0.00 0.11 4.33
C ALA A 88 -0.77 1.34 3.81
N PHE A 89 -1.78 1.81 4.55
CA PHE A 89 -2.51 3.02 4.20
C PHE A 89 -1.65 4.29 4.31
N ASP A 90 -0.77 4.37 5.32
CA ASP A 90 0.19 5.46 5.47
C ASP A 90 1.12 5.53 4.26
N LEU A 91 1.71 4.40 3.87
CA LEU A 91 2.55 4.31 2.68
C LEU A 91 1.78 4.69 1.41
N PHE A 92 0.55 4.18 1.27
CA PHE A 92 -0.33 4.55 0.17
C PHE A 92 -0.54 6.07 0.09
N SER A 93 -0.91 6.72 1.19
CA SER A 93 -1.23 8.15 1.19
C SER A 93 -0.05 9.02 0.75
N ARG A 94 1.17 8.66 1.18
CA ARG A 94 2.42 9.33 0.77
C ARG A 94 2.72 9.06 -0.69
N ALA A 95 2.64 7.81 -1.13
CA ALA A 95 2.87 7.42 -2.51
C ALA A 95 1.83 8.04 -3.46
N ALA A 96 0.59 8.21 -3.03
CA ALA A 96 -0.47 8.82 -3.83
C ALA A 96 -0.18 10.30 -4.09
N VAL A 97 0.26 11.03 -3.07
CA VAL A 97 0.73 12.42 -3.23
C VAL A 97 1.98 12.49 -4.09
N GLN A 98 2.92 11.56 -3.91
CA GLN A 98 4.11 11.46 -4.74
C GLN A 98 3.75 11.23 -6.23
N ASP A 99 2.80 10.34 -6.53
CA ASP A 99 2.32 10.08 -7.88
C ASP A 99 1.62 11.31 -8.47
N ALA A 100 0.74 11.97 -7.71
CA ALA A 100 0.07 13.20 -8.15
C ALA A 100 1.08 14.30 -8.48
N CYS A 101 2.03 14.51 -7.57
CA CYS A 101 3.09 15.51 -7.68
C CYS A 101 4.05 15.21 -8.84
N ARG A 102 4.40 13.94 -9.07
CA ARG A 102 5.33 13.49 -10.12
C ARG A 102 4.71 13.50 -11.51
N PHE A 103 3.50 12.97 -11.65
CA PHE A 103 2.94 12.70 -12.98
C PHE A 103 1.90 13.71 -13.43
N SER A 104 1.11 14.31 -12.52
CA SER A 104 0.04 15.23 -12.93
C SER A 104 0.50 16.68 -12.95
N ALA A 105 0.63 17.24 -14.16
CA ALA A 105 0.83 18.68 -14.34
C ALA A 105 -0.35 19.47 -13.78
N ARG A 106 -1.58 18.96 -13.96
CA ARG A 106 -2.78 19.57 -13.36
C ARG A 106 -2.67 19.65 -11.85
N ALA A 107 -2.27 18.57 -11.18
CA ALA A 107 -2.12 18.57 -9.72
C ALA A 107 -1.05 19.58 -9.27
N ARG A 108 0.11 19.62 -9.91
CA ARG A 108 1.17 20.59 -9.61
C ARG A 108 0.70 22.04 -9.75
N HIS A 109 -0.04 22.37 -10.81
CA HIS A 109 -0.52 23.74 -11.02
C HIS A 109 -1.75 24.11 -10.18
N SER A 110 -2.54 23.12 -9.77
CA SER A 110 -3.81 23.36 -9.06
C SER A 110 -3.64 23.42 -7.54
N PHE A 111 -2.57 22.85 -6.99
CA PHE A 111 -2.39 22.74 -5.54
C PHE A 111 -1.01 23.26 -5.12
N GLU A 112 -1.00 24.33 -4.33
CA GLU A 112 0.21 25.02 -3.87
C GLU A 112 1.25 24.08 -3.23
N PRO A 113 0.89 23.12 -2.33
CA PRO A 113 1.88 22.21 -1.74
C PRO A 113 2.55 21.28 -2.76
N LEU A 114 1.93 21.07 -3.93
CA LEU A 114 2.47 20.24 -5.01
C LEU A 114 3.15 21.08 -6.10
N ASN A 115 3.01 22.41 -6.06
CA ASN A 115 3.50 23.33 -7.07
C ASN A 115 5.01 23.51 -6.96
N HIS A 116 5.75 22.77 -7.77
CA HIS A 116 7.20 22.87 -7.85
C HIS A 116 7.67 22.49 -9.25
N GLU A 117 8.86 22.96 -9.63
CA GLU A 117 9.50 22.52 -10.87
C GLU A 117 9.86 21.04 -10.76
N HIS A 118 9.36 20.25 -11.69
CA HIS A 118 9.53 18.81 -11.68
C HIS A 118 10.12 18.29 -12.99
N ALA A 119 11.20 17.53 -12.84
CA ALA A 119 11.76 16.67 -13.87
C ALA A 119 11.60 15.21 -13.44
N LEU A 120 11.01 14.39 -14.32
CA LEU A 120 10.82 12.96 -14.04
C LEU A 120 12.16 12.26 -13.79
N LEU A 121 13.17 12.66 -14.55
CA LEU A 121 14.56 12.21 -14.43
C LEU A 121 15.51 13.38 -14.57
N ARG A 122 16.66 13.26 -13.90
CA ARG A 122 17.79 14.19 -13.99
C ARG A 122 19.09 13.43 -14.13
N LEU A 123 20.10 14.07 -14.70
CA LEU A 123 21.43 13.49 -14.75
C LEU A 123 22.17 13.75 -13.43
N SER A 124 22.56 12.69 -12.73
CA SER A 124 23.41 12.82 -11.54
C SER A 124 24.83 13.26 -11.93
N SER A 125 25.60 13.76 -10.95
CA SER A 125 27.03 14.07 -11.11
C SER A 125 27.86 12.89 -11.62
N ALA A 126 27.42 11.65 -11.36
CA ALA A 126 28.02 10.43 -11.87
C ALA A 126 27.59 10.07 -13.31
N LYS A 127 26.94 10.99 -14.04
CA LYS A 127 26.37 10.78 -15.38
C LYS A 127 25.39 9.61 -15.47
N ARG A 128 24.62 9.39 -14.40
CA ARG A 128 23.54 8.39 -14.35
C ARG A 128 22.20 9.08 -14.27
N TRP A 129 21.23 8.61 -15.04
CA TRP A 129 19.84 9.03 -14.92
C TRP A 129 19.26 8.58 -13.58
N VAL A 130 18.78 9.53 -12.79
CA VAL A 130 18.17 9.28 -11.48
C VAL A 130 16.83 9.98 -11.38
N SER A 131 15.91 9.43 -10.58
CA SER A 131 14.65 10.10 -10.25
C SER A 131 14.91 11.39 -9.47
N GLY A 132 14.16 12.46 -9.78
CA GLY A 132 14.13 13.64 -8.91
C GLY A 132 13.64 13.27 -7.50
N HIS A 133 14.31 13.81 -6.47
CA HIS A 133 13.93 13.57 -5.06
C HIS A 133 12.82 14.51 -4.58
N CYS A 134 12.53 15.61 -5.28
CA CYS A 134 11.57 16.63 -4.85
C CYS A 134 10.19 16.05 -4.50
N CYS A 135 9.66 15.09 -5.28
CA CYS A 135 8.37 14.48 -4.97
C CYS A 135 8.40 13.62 -3.69
N ASN A 136 9.56 13.02 -3.37
CA ASN A 136 9.74 12.28 -2.11
C ASN A 136 9.80 13.25 -0.93
N ASP A 137 10.47 14.38 -1.11
CA ASP A 137 10.59 15.41 -0.08
C ASP A 137 9.22 16.01 0.23
N VAL A 138 8.43 16.32 -0.80
CA VAL A 138 7.03 16.79 -0.67
C VAL A 138 6.18 15.74 0.05
N ALA A 139 6.16 14.49 -0.42
CA ALA A 139 5.40 13.41 0.23
C ALA A 139 5.92 13.06 1.65
N GLY A 140 7.15 13.43 1.96
CA GLY A 140 7.80 13.28 3.24
C GLY A 140 7.48 14.37 4.26
N GLN A 141 6.62 15.34 3.92
CA GLN A 141 6.03 16.30 4.88
C GLN A 141 4.66 15.83 5.39
N LEU A 142 4.13 14.74 4.83
CA LEU A 142 2.94 14.08 5.35
C LEU A 142 3.36 13.13 6.47
N ASP A 143 3.47 13.67 7.68
CA ASP A 143 4.17 12.98 8.78
C ASP A 143 3.20 12.41 9.79
N ASN A 144 2.03 13.05 9.95
CA ASN A 144 1.12 12.76 11.03
C ASN A 144 -0.16 12.07 10.54
N LEU A 145 -0.45 10.90 11.10
CA LEU A 145 -1.68 10.16 10.83
C LEU A 145 -2.93 10.94 11.29
N SER A 146 -2.85 11.75 12.36
CA SER A 146 -4.02 12.48 12.87
C SER A 146 -4.51 13.61 11.96
N THR A 147 -3.62 14.17 11.14
CA THR A 147 -3.94 15.22 10.17
C THR A 147 -3.97 14.69 8.74
N ARG A 148 -3.86 13.36 8.56
CA ARG A 148 -3.57 12.75 7.25
C ARG A 148 -4.65 13.07 6.22
N LEU A 149 -5.91 12.89 6.59
CA LEU A 149 -7.03 13.09 5.67
C LEU A 149 -7.19 14.57 5.33
N ASP A 150 -7.05 15.46 6.32
CA ASP A 150 -7.10 16.90 6.11
C ASP A 150 -5.97 17.37 5.18
N GLN A 151 -4.75 16.87 5.39
CA GLN A 151 -3.62 17.16 4.52
C GLN A 151 -3.84 16.62 3.10
N LEU A 152 -4.33 15.38 2.94
CA LEU A 152 -4.69 14.85 1.63
C LEU A 152 -5.72 15.73 0.93
N GLN A 153 -6.75 16.19 1.64
CA GLN A 153 -7.76 17.08 1.12
C GLN A 153 -7.16 18.42 0.67
N VAL A 154 -6.35 19.06 1.50
CA VAL A 154 -5.70 20.34 1.16
C VAL A 154 -4.74 20.20 -0.02
N TRP A 155 -3.97 19.11 -0.05
CA TRP A 155 -2.87 18.94 -1.01
C TRP A 155 -3.33 18.44 -2.37
N THR A 156 -4.42 17.67 -2.41
CA THR A 156 -4.89 17.04 -3.66
C THR A 156 -6.23 17.60 -4.11
N GLY A 157 -6.91 18.41 -3.29
CA GLY A 157 -8.29 18.85 -3.52
C GLY A 157 -9.31 17.72 -3.39
N TRP A 158 -8.91 16.53 -2.94
CA TRP A 158 -9.83 15.42 -2.74
C TRP A 158 -10.86 15.78 -1.66
N THR A 159 -12.13 15.57 -1.97
CA THR A 159 -13.22 15.70 -1.00
C THR A 159 -13.94 14.36 -0.93
N PRO A 160 -14.17 13.80 0.27
CA PRO A 160 -14.88 12.53 0.42
C PRO A 160 -16.31 12.65 -0.11
N SER A 161 -16.81 11.59 -0.74
CA SER A 161 -18.22 11.51 -1.10
C SER A 161 -19.11 11.63 0.13
N PRO A 162 -20.39 12.04 0.01
CA PRO A 162 -21.30 12.07 1.16
C PRO A 162 -21.40 10.73 1.90
N ALA A 163 -21.29 9.63 1.16
CA ALA A 163 -21.32 8.28 1.72
C ALA A 163 -20.06 7.96 2.53
N LEU A 164 -18.86 8.28 2.02
CA LEU A 164 -17.61 8.09 2.76
C LEU A 164 -17.48 9.06 3.92
N ALA A 165 -17.87 10.32 3.74
CA ALA A 165 -17.86 11.37 4.78
C ALA A 165 -18.63 10.92 6.04
N ALA A 166 -19.79 10.27 5.87
CA ALA A 166 -20.58 9.72 6.96
C ALA A 166 -19.87 8.61 7.75
N THR A 167 -18.81 8.02 7.21
CA THR A 167 -18.03 6.94 7.84
C THR A 167 -16.71 7.40 8.44
N LEU A 168 -16.28 8.65 8.18
CA LEU A 168 -14.98 9.16 8.62
C LEU A 168 -14.72 9.14 10.15
N PRO A 169 -15.73 9.20 11.05
CA PRO A 169 -15.47 8.98 12.48
C PRO A 169 -14.77 7.65 12.79
N LEU A 170 -14.91 6.63 11.92
CA LEU A 170 -14.16 5.37 12.05
C LEU A 170 -12.65 5.54 11.87
N PHE A 171 -12.20 6.55 11.11
CA PHE A 171 -10.78 6.81 10.93
C PHE A 171 -10.09 7.16 12.25
N GLU A 172 -10.75 7.99 13.05
CA GLU A 172 -10.26 8.35 14.37
C GLU A 172 -10.23 7.14 15.31
N LEU A 173 -11.23 6.26 15.21
CA LEU A 173 -11.24 5.01 15.97
C LEU A 173 -10.05 4.12 15.60
N VAL A 174 -9.84 3.88 14.30
CA VAL A 174 -8.72 3.08 13.78
C VAL A 174 -7.37 3.64 14.24
N ARG A 175 -7.22 4.96 14.15
CA ARG A 175 -6.01 5.67 14.61
C ARG A 175 -5.79 5.50 16.11
N SER A 176 -6.81 5.73 16.92
CA SER A 176 -6.72 5.57 18.37
C SER A 176 -6.37 4.14 18.74
N VAL A 177 -6.97 3.14 18.10
CA VAL A 177 -6.60 1.72 18.31
C VAL A 177 -5.13 1.48 17.97
N ARG A 178 -4.66 1.87 16.78
CA ARG A 178 -3.26 1.68 16.36
C ARG A 178 -2.29 2.36 17.33
N ASN A 179 -2.62 3.55 17.82
CA ASN A 179 -1.77 4.27 18.76
C ASN A 179 -1.66 3.55 20.11
N ARG A 180 -2.76 2.97 20.62
CA ARG A 180 -2.72 2.17 21.85
C ARG A 180 -1.87 0.90 21.69
N ILE A 181 -1.92 0.26 20.51
CA ILE A 181 -1.04 -0.88 20.19
C ILE A 181 0.43 -0.44 20.17
N ALA A 182 0.74 0.67 19.50
CA ALA A 182 2.11 1.14 19.29
C ALA A 182 2.80 1.71 20.54
N HIS A 183 2.05 2.37 21.45
CA HIS A 183 2.64 3.19 22.51
C HIS A 183 2.27 2.78 23.94
N ASP A 184 1.17 2.04 24.14
CA ASP A 184 0.59 1.81 25.46
C ASP A 184 0.41 0.33 25.81
N ALA A 185 1.27 -0.54 25.25
CA ALA A 185 1.20 -2.00 25.44
C ALA A 185 -0.21 -2.58 25.21
N SER A 186 -0.94 -2.00 24.25
CA SER A 186 -2.30 -2.40 23.90
C SER A 186 -3.31 -2.26 25.06
N LEU A 187 -3.10 -1.36 26.01
CA LEU A 187 -4.12 -1.00 27.03
C LEU A 187 -5.11 0.01 26.47
N VAL A 188 -6.37 0.00 26.89
CA VAL A 188 -7.38 0.98 26.47
C VAL A 188 -7.28 2.27 27.28
N GLY A 189 -7.21 3.42 26.60
CA GLY A 189 -7.25 4.76 27.21
C GLY A 189 -8.68 5.29 27.34
N SER A 190 -8.89 6.37 28.11
CA SER A 190 -10.21 7.00 28.27
C SER A 190 -10.81 7.45 26.94
N HIS A 191 -9.99 8.11 26.11
CA HIS A 191 -10.42 8.59 24.80
C HIS A 191 -10.92 7.46 23.88
N LEU A 192 -10.22 6.32 23.83
CA LEU A 192 -10.66 5.18 22.99
C LEU A 192 -11.96 4.56 23.51
N ALA A 193 -12.11 4.45 24.83
CA ALA A 193 -13.34 3.95 25.45
C ALA A 193 -14.55 4.83 25.09
N GLU A 194 -14.40 6.14 25.26
CA GLU A 194 -15.43 7.14 24.91
C GLU A 194 -15.73 7.14 23.40
N LEU A 195 -14.70 7.12 22.56
CA LEU A 195 -14.84 7.15 21.11
C LEU A 195 -15.61 5.93 20.60
N SER A 196 -15.28 4.74 21.09
CA SER A 196 -15.90 3.49 20.63
C SER A 196 -17.40 3.38 20.89
N THR A 197 -17.90 4.10 21.90
CA THR A 197 -19.33 4.11 22.29
C THR A 197 -20.03 5.40 21.88
N SER A 198 -19.31 6.35 21.29
CA SER A 198 -19.86 7.61 20.81
C SER A 198 -20.96 7.39 19.76
N SER A 199 -21.99 8.24 19.79
CA SER A 199 -23.09 8.19 18.81
C SER A 199 -22.57 8.29 17.38
N ASP A 200 -21.53 9.11 17.16
CA ASP A 200 -20.95 9.33 15.84
C ASP A 200 -20.24 8.08 15.31
N THR A 201 -19.48 7.37 16.15
CA THR A 201 -18.82 6.12 15.76
C THR A 201 -19.83 5.01 15.46
N VAL A 202 -20.87 4.88 16.29
CA VAL A 202 -21.94 3.89 16.07
C VAL A 202 -22.68 4.17 14.75
N LYS A 203 -23.04 5.44 14.49
CA LYS A 203 -23.67 5.86 13.23
C LYS A 203 -22.74 5.64 12.03
N ALA A 204 -21.45 5.94 12.17
CA ALA A 204 -20.45 5.74 11.12
C ALA A 204 -20.27 4.26 10.78
N LEU A 205 -20.24 3.37 11.78
CA LEU A 205 -20.21 1.92 11.55
C LEU A 205 -21.47 1.43 10.85
N ALA A 206 -22.65 1.91 11.25
CA ALA A 206 -23.91 1.56 10.61
C ALA A 206 -23.97 2.06 9.15
N ALA A 207 -23.51 3.29 8.89
CA ALA A 207 -23.41 3.85 7.54
C ALA A 207 -22.43 3.06 6.67
N PHE A 208 -21.28 2.68 7.22
CA PHE A 208 -20.30 1.85 6.54
C PHE A 208 -20.88 0.48 6.19
N ARG A 209 -21.57 -0.17 7.16
CA ARG A 209 -22.25 -1.46 6.96
C ARG A 209 -23.29 -1.39 5.86
N LYS A 210 -24.13 -0.35 5.86
CA LYS A 210 -25.19 -0.16 4.86
C LYS A 210 -24.64 0.04 3.44
N THR A 211 -23.53 0.74 3.31
CA THR A 211 -23.04 1.22 2.01
C THR A 211 -22.01 0.28 1.39
N TYR A 212 -21.07 -0.23 2.19
CA TYR A 212 -19.86 -0.89 1.68
C TYR A 212 -19.78 -2.36 2.05
N ALA A 213 -20.49 -2.81 3.09
CA ALA A 213 -20.42 -4.20 3.52
C ALA A 213 -21.23 -5.12 2.58
N ARG A 214 -20.58 -6.18 2.12
CA ARG A 214 -21.21 -7.27 1.35
C ARG A 214 -21.67 -8.44 2.23
N ALA A 215 -21.28 -8.42 3.49
CA ALA A 215 -21.55 -9.46 4.48
C ALA A 215 -21.74 -8.79 5.84
N ASP A 216 -22.21 -9.57 6.82
CA ASP A 216 -22.30 -9.09 8.19
C ASP A 216 -20.92 -8.74 8.74
N LEU A 217 -20.80 -7.47 9.17
CA LEU A 217 -19.59 -6.97 9.81
C LEU A 217 -19.54 -7.40 11.28
N PRO A 218 -18.34 -7.66 11.83
CA PRO A 218 -18.20 -7.91 13.25
C PRO A 218 -18.66 -6.67 14.04
N THR A 219 -19.28 -6.90 15.19
CA THR A 219 -19.54 -5.85 16.17
C THR A 219 -18.21 -5.34 16.70
N LEU A 220 -18.08 -4.02 16.91
CA LEU A 220 -16.92 -3.50 17.61
C LEU A 220 -16.89 -4.05 19.04
N PRO A 221 -15.72 -4.43 19.57
CA PRO A 221 -15.60 -4.88 20.95
C PRO A 221 -15.83 -3.68 21.89
N GLU A 222 -16.31 -3.97 23.10
CA GLU A 222 -16.38 -2.96 24.15
C GLU A 222 -14.97 -2.64 24.66
N PHE A 223 -14.53 -1.41 24.45
CA PHE A 223 -13.23 -0.94 24.92
C PHE A 223 -13.37 -0.34 26.32
N VAL A 224 -13.00 -1.11 27.34
CA VAL A 224 -13.06 -0.68 28.75
C VAL A 224 -11.72 -0.08 29.17
N ARG A 225 -11.71 1.14 29.70
CA ARG A 225 -10.49 1.84 30.16
C ARG A 225 -9.64 0.95 31.08
N GLY A 226 -8.34 0.92 30.83
CA GLY A 226 -7.36 0.16 31.61
C GLY A 226 -7.32 -1.33 31.30
N GLN A 227 -8.25 -1.85 30.50
CA GLN A 227 -8.22 -3.24 30.05
C GLN A 227 -7.36 -3.38 28.78
N PRO A 228 -6.82 -4.57 28.50
CA PRO A 228 -6.20 -4.86 27.22
C PRO A 228 -7.19 -4.74 26.06
N LEU A 229 -6.72 -4.31 24.89
CA LEU A 229 -7.47 -4.33 23.64
C LEU A 229 -7.93 -5.76 23.33
N LYS A 230 -9.22 -5.91 23.04
CA LYS A 230 -9.84 -7.17 22.64
C LYS A 230 -10.13 -7.13 21.15
N LEU A 231 -9.09 -7.32 20.33
CA LEU A 231 -9.19 -7.26 18.87
C LEU A 231 -8.84 -8.60 18.25
N ASP A 232 -9.83 -9.21 17.62
CA ASP A 232 -9.63 -10.36 16.74
C ASP A 232 -9.29 -9.95 15.30
N THR A 233 -8.82 -10.92 14.51
CA THR A 233 -8.50 -10.78 13.09
C THR A 233 -9.63 -10.15 12.27
N VAL A 234 -10.89 -10.46 12.58
CA VAL A 234 -12.05 -9.90 11.87
C VAL A 234 -12.15 -8.38 12.01
N HIS A 235 -11.71 -7.81 13.14
CA HIS A 235 -11.68 -6.36 13.36
C HIS A 235 -10.56 -5.70 12.55
N ALA A 236 -9.40 -6.36 12.46
CA ALA A 236 -8.31 -5.90 11.60
C ALA A 236 -8.74 -5.86 10.12
N ILE A 237 -9.45 -6.89 9.65
CA ILE A 237 -10.00 -6.94 8.28
C ILE A 237 -11.04 -5.83 8.07
N LEU A 238 -11.92 -5.59 9.05
CA LEU A 238 -12.88 -4.48 9.01
C LEU A 238 -12.18 -3.13 8.86
N PHE A 239 -11.16 -2.85 9.68
CA PHE A 239 -10.41 -1.60 9.60
C PHE A 239 -9.64 -1.47 8.27
N GLY A 240 -9.05 -2.57 7.79
CA GLY A 240 -8.43 -2.62 6.47
C GLY A 240 -9.41 -2.34 5.33
N ALA A 241 -10.64 -2.87 5.41
CA ALA A 241 -11.70 -2.61 4.42
C ALA A 241 -12.18 -1.15 4.45
N PHE A 242 -12.29 -0.55 5.63
CA PHE A 242 -12.62 0.86 5.77
C PHE A 242 -11.55 1.77 5.14
N LEU A 243 -10.27 1.55 5.47
CA LEU A 243 -9.15 2.30 4.88
C LEU A 243 -9.08 2.12 3.35
N TYR A 244 -9.47 0.94 2.86
CA TYR A 244 -9.53 0.67 1.44
C TYR A 244 -10.56 1.52 0.69
N GLU A 245 -11.75 1.75 1.27
CA GLU A 245 -12.75 2.63 0.63
C GLU A 245 -12.27 4.10 0.57
N ILE A 246 -11.53 4.56 1.59
CA ILE A 246 -10.85 5.87 1.51
C ILE A 246 -9.84 5.88 0.36
N ALA A 247 -8.95 4.89 0.30
CA ALA A 247 -7.91 4.80 -0.72
C ALA A 247 -8.49 4.73 -2.14
N LYS A 248 -9.64 4.06 -2.30
CA LYS A 248 -10.34 3.93 -3.57
C LYS A 248 -10.94 5.25 -4.06
N GLU A 249 -11.54 6.06 -3.18
CA GLU A 249 -12.01 7.40 -3.54
C GLU A 249 -10.85 8.35 -3.86
N VAL A 250 -9.79 8.33 -3.06
CA VAL A 250 -8.57 9.11 -3.35
C VAL A 250 -7.99 8.71 -4.71
N ASN A 251 -7.90 7.41 -5.00
CA ASN A 251 -7.45 6.93 -6.31
C ASN A 251 -8.35 7.45 -7.44
N ALA A 252 -9.67 7.35 -7.31
CA ALA A 252 -10.60 7.81 -8.35
C ALA A 252 -10.44 9.32 -8.62
N HIS A 253 -10.26 10.11 -7.57
CA HIS A 253 -9.99 11.55 -7.68
C HIS A 253 -8.66 11.83 -8.39
N LEU A 254 -7.56 11.21 -7.95
CA LEU A 254 -6.23 11.43 -8.53
C LEU A 254 -6.13 10.95 -9.99
N VAL A 255 -6.79 9.84 -10.32
CA VAL A 255 -6.94 9.38 -11.71
C VAL A 255 -7.65 10.46 -12.55
N GLY A 256 -8.65 11.14 -12.00
CA GLY A 256 -9.35 12.24 -12.68
C GLY A 256 -8.51 13.50 -12.89
N LEU A 257 -7.36 13.61 -12.21
CA LEU A 257 -6.37 14.67 -12.44
C LEU A 257 -5.37 14.33 -13.53
N MET A 258 -5.32 13.08 -13.98
CA MET A 258 -4.31 12.58 -14.91
C MET A 258 -4.87 12.30 -16.31
N ASP A 259 -4.16 12.75 -17.33
CA ASP A 259 -4.44 12.40 -18.72
C ASP A 259 -3.73 11.10 -19.16
N ASP A 260 -4.09 10.59 -20.33
CA ASP A 260 -3.52 9.35 -20.86
C ASP A 260 -2.00 9.40 -21.08
N ASP A 261 -1.46 10.57 -21.41
CA ASP A 261 -0.03 10.75 -21.65
C ASP A 261 0.75 10.73 -20.32
N GLU A 262 0.21 11.31 -19.25
CA GLU A 262 0.77 11.23 -17.90
C GLU A 262 0.78 9.79 -17.38
N PHE A 263 -0.17 8.95 -17.79
CA PHE A 263 -0.12 7.50 -17.52
C PHE A 263 0.96 6.78 -18.34
N ILE A 264 1.25 7.20 -19.57
CA ILE A 264 2.40 6.69 -20.34
C ILE A 264 3.70 7.03 -19.60
N ASP A 265 3.83 8.25 -19.10
CA ASP A 265 5.00 8.70 -18.34
C ASP A 265 5.16 7.91 -17.02
N MET A 266 4.06 7.63 -16.32
CA MET A 266 4.02 6.76 -15.13
C MET A 266 4.44 5.32 -15.45
N ALA A 267 3.89 4.74 -16.51
CA ALA A 267 4.23 3.38 -16.94
C ALA A 267 5.69 3.27 -17.36
N PHE A 268 6.21 4.27 -18.07
CA PHE A 268 7.63 4.37 -18.37
C PHE A 268 8.47 4.38 -17.07
N TYR A 269 8.16 5.28 -16.15
CA TYR A 269 8.92 5.46 -14.91
C TYR A 269 8.97 4.17 -14.06
N TYR A 270 7.82 3.58 -13.75
CA TYR A 270 7.80 2.40 -12.88
C TYR A 270 8.24 1.11 -13.58
N SER A 271 8.16 1.04 -14.92
CA SER A 271 8.69 -0.12 -15.66
C SER A 271 10.20 -0.04 -15.96
N THR A 272 10.78 1.16 -16.01
CA THR A 272 12.14 1.38 -16.55
C THR A 272 13.11 1.99 -15.53
N VAL A 273 12.64 2.86 -14.64
CA VAL A 273 13.48 3.66 -13.73
C VAL A 273 13.62 3.01 -12.34
N VAL A 274 12.58 3.04 -11.51
CA VAL A 274 12.48 2.46 -10.13
C VAL A 274 12.92 1.00 -9.95
N GLU A 275 14.18 0.76 -9.59
CA GLU A 275 14.80 -0.58 -9.58
C GLU A 275 14.16 -1.61 -8.62
N GLU A 276 13.38 -1.16 -7.63
CA GLU A 276 12.83 -1.97 -6.54
C GLU A 276 11.57 -2.77 -6.87
N HIS A 277 11.10 -2.81 -8.13
CA HIS A 277 9.89 -3.56 -8.47
C HIS A 277 10.18 -5.03 -8.81
N PRO A 278 9.76 -6.01 -7.96
CA PRO A 278 10.02 -7.44 -8.19
C PRO A 278 9.34 -8.01 -9.45
N ALA A 279 8.35 -7.31 -10.00
CA ALA A 279 7.64 -7.71 -11.23
C ALA A 279 8.33 -7.24 -12.53
N ARG A 280 9.55 -6.68 -12.47
CA ARG A 280 10.06 -5.83 -13.54
C ARG A 280 10.29 -6.48 -14.90
N THR A 281 10.53 -7.78 -15.03
CA THR A 281 11.24 -8.18 -16.26
C THR A 281 11.13 -9.61 -16.73
N ILE A 282 10.18 -10.43 -16.29
CA ILE A 282 10.29 -11.85 -16.64
C ILE A 282 9.74 -12.22 -18.03
N GLN A 283 8.99 -11.36 -18.76
CA GLN A 283 8.30 -11.87 -19.98
C GLN A 283 8.24 -10.98 -21.23
N HIS A 284 8.79 -9.75 -21.24
CA HIS A 284 8.61 -8.85 -22.39
C HIS A 284 9.87 -8.66 -23.23
N ARG A 285 9.72 -8.87 -24.55
CA ARG A 285 10.83 -8.81 -25.54
C ARG A 285 11.25 -7.39 -25.91
N SER A 286 10.46 -6.37 -25.59
CA SER A 286 10.73 -4.96 -25.95
C SER A 286 10.37 -3.99 -24.83
N PRO A 287 10.98 -2.78 -24.79
CA PRO A 287 10.58 -1.72 -23.85
C PRO A 287 9.12 -1.31 -24.02
N GLU A 288 8.63 -1.20 -25.27
CA GLU A 288 7.22 -0.93 -25.58
C GLU A 288 6.28 -1.95 -24.93
N GLY A 289 6.57 -3.25 -25.12
CA GLY A 289 5.75 -4.32 -24.56
C GLY A 289 5.69 -4.26 -23.04
N ARG A 290 6.79 -3.90 -22.37
CA ARG A 290 6.85 -3.72 -20.92
C ARG A 290 6.01 -2.54 -20.44
N ILE A 291 6.12 -1.38 -21.10
CA ILE A 291 5.35 -0.19 -20.76
C ILE A 291 3.85 -0.44 -20.97
N ARG A 292 3.48 -1.07 -22.08
CA ARG A 292 2.10 -1.46 -22.37
C ARG A 292 1.55 -2.46 -21.37
N HIS A 293 2.35 -3.40 -20.90
CA HIS A 293 1.94 -4.31 -19.83
C HIS A 293 1.63 -3.55 -18.53
N PHE A 294 2.42 -2.55 -18.13
CA PHE A 294 2.09 -1.71 -16.98
C PHE A 294 0.78 -0.95 -17.19
N LEU A 295 0.60 -0.31 -18.36
CA LEU A 295 -0.65 0.39 -18.69
C LEU A 295 -1.86 -0.55 -18.59
N ALA A 296 -1.75 -1.75 -19.16
CA ALA A 296 -2.84 -2.70 -19.25
C ALA A 296 -3.14 -3.41 -17.93
N ASP A 297 -2.13 -3.99 -17.29
CA ASP A 297 -2.33 -4.94 -16.19
C ASP A 297 -2.21 -4.27 -14.83
N ARG A 298 -1.55 -3.11 -14.74
CA ARG A 298 -1.33 -2.40 -13.48
C ARG A 298 -2.18 -1.15 -13.33
N TYR A 299 -2.39 -0.41 -14.42
CA TYR A 299 -3.24 0.78 -14.45
C TYR A 299 -4.62 0.52 -15.08
N LEU A 300 -4.86 -0.74 -15.47
CA LEU A 300 -6.14 -1.29 -15.92
C LEU A 300 -6.72 -0.54 -17.12
N ARG A 301 -5.83 -0.07 -17.99
CA ARG A 301 -6.18 0.47 -19.30
C ARG A 301 -6.51 -0.68 -20.24
N GLU A 302 -7.40 -0.46 -21.21
CA GLU A 302 -7.71 -1.50 -22.19
C GLU A 302 -6.43 -1.93 -22.92
N ARG A 303 -6.15 -3.24 -22.96
CA ARG A 303 -4.95 -3.81 -23.63
C ARG A 303 -4.81 -3.36 -25.11
N GLY A 304 -5.91 -2.97 -25.73
CA GLY A 304 -5.96 -2.40 -27.09
C GLY A 304 -6.11 -0.87 -27.16
N GLY A 305 -6.28 -0.16 -26.04
CA GLY A 305 -6.54 1.28 -26.00
C GLY A 305 -5.29 2.16 -26.18
N PHE A 306 -4.10 1.58 -26.05
CA PHE A 306 -2.83 2.26 -26.32
C PHE A 306 -2.10 1.56 -27.47
N ASP A 307 -2.11 2.21 -28.63
CA ASP A 307 -1.23 1.86 -29.75
C ASP A 307 0.24 2.02 -29.30
N GLY A 308 1.05 1.00 -29.56
CA GLY A 308 2.48 1.04 -29.27
C GLY A 308 3.18 2.23 -29.92
N ARG A 309 2.69 2.64 -31.10
CA ARG A 309 3.17 3.84 -31.78
C ARG A 309 2.95 5.11 -30.94
N ARG A 310 1.78 5.28 -30.33
CA ARG A 310 1.48 6.42 -29.44
C ARG A 310 2.42 6.47 -28.24
N VAL A 311 2.71 5.31 -27.62
CA VAL A 311 3.67 5.21 -26.50
C VAL A 311 5.06 5.67 -26.94
N ILE A 312 5.52 5.18 -28.10
CA ILE A 312 6.83 5.53 -28.64
C ILE A 312 6.88 7.02 -28.99
N GLU A 313 5.89 7.54 -29.71
CA GLU A 313 5.81 8.93 -30.14
C GLU A 313 5.83 9.89 -28.94
N ARG A 314 5.04 9.62 -27.90
CA ARG A 314 5.03 10.40 -26.65
C ARG A 314 6.41 10.42 -25.99
N LEU A 315 7.03 9.25 -25.79
CA LEU A 315 8.30 9.15 -25.08
C LEU A 315 9.49 9.64 -25.94
N ALA A 316 9.36 9.61 -27.26
CA ALA A 316 10.37 10.11 -28.20
C ALA A 316 10.29 11.63 -28.38
N SER A 317 9.11 12.23 -28.24
CA SER A 317 8.94 13.69 -28.32
C SER A 317 9.42 14.41 -27.06
N GLN A 318 9.55 13.71 -25.94
CA GLN A 318 9.97 14.28 -24.67
C GLN A 318 11.47 14.11 -24.42
N LYS A 319 12.15 15.25 -24.27
CA LYS A 319 13.53 15.29 -23.79
C LYS A 319 13.58 15.05 -22.30
N VAL A 320 14.63 14.38 -21.83
CA VAL A 320 14.90 14.30 -20.41
C VAL A 320 15.39 15.67 -19.95
N ALA A 321 14.73 16.24 -18.93
CA ALA A 321 15.10 17.57 -18.43
C ALA A 321 16.53 17.55 -17.85
N ASP A 322 17.21 18.70 -17.98
CA ASP A 322 18.58 18.97 -17.53
C ASP A 322 19.72 18.55 -18.47
N THR A 323 19.54 18.77 -19.78
CA THR A 323 20.63 18.67 -20.75
C THR A 323 20.92 20.07 -21.30
N ASN A 324 21.42 20.96 -20.43
CA ASN A 324 22.12 22.18 -20.87
C ASN A 324 23.39 21.84 -21.68
N ASP A 325 23.74 20.56 -21.74
CA ASP A 325 24.74 19.97 -22.62
C ASP A 325 24.07 19.46 -23.91
N PRO A 326 24.29 20.12 -25.07
CA PRO A 326 23.82 19.66 -26.37
C PRO A 326 24.31 18.25 -26.75
N ALA A 327 25.36 17.74 -26.11
CA ALA A 327 25.86 16.38 -26.32
C ALA A 327 24.99 15.30 -25.65
N ASN A 328 24.06 15.68 -24.76
CA ASN A 328 23.15 14.77 -24.07
C ASN A 328 21.71 14.90 -24.56
N ASP A 329 21.46 14.95 -25.88
CA ASP A 329 20.11 14.97 -26.45
C ASP A 329 19.40 13.60 -26.32
N SER A 330 19.03 13.23 -25.10
CA SER A 330 18.32 11.99 -24.79
C SER A 330 16.83 12.22 -24.58
N THR A 331 16.04 11.23 -24.98
CA THR A 331 14.58 11.21 -24.83
C THR A 331 14.21 10.08 -23.88
N TYR A 332 13.00 10.12 -23.31
CA TYR A 332 12.53 9.01 -22.47
C TYR A 332 12.50 7.69 -23.26
N TRP A 333 12.22 7.73 -24.56
CA TRP A 333 12.28 6.53 -25.41
C TRP A 333 13.71 5.99 -25.59
N LYS A 334 14.70 6.86 -25.86
CA LYS A 334 16.12 6.43 -25.93
C LYS A 334 16.55 5.78 -24.61
N LEU A 335 16.18 6.37 -23.49
CA LEU A 335 16.47 5.79 -22.17
C LEU A 335 15.77 4.45 -21.93
N ALA A 336 14.53 4.28 -22.39
CA ALA A 336 13.82 3.01 -22.32
C ALA A 336 14.55 1.89 -23.08
N LEU A 337 15.08 2.22 -24.27
CA LEU A 337 15.89 1.31 -25.09
C LEU A 337 17.21 0.95 -24.40
N GLU A 338 17.93 1.93 -23.85
CA GLU A 338 19.21 1.73 -23.16
C GLU A 338 19.07 0.88 -21.89
N ARG A 339 18.00 1.07 -21.12
CA ARG A 339 17.76 0.35 -19.86
C ARG A 339 17.22 -1.06 -20.07
N HIS A 340 16.56 -1.34 -21.18
CA HIS A 340 15.98 -2.66 -21.46
C HIS A 340 16.99 -3.83 -21.37
N PRO A 341 18.15 -3.83 -22.05
CA PRO A 341 19.12 -4.93 -21.94
C PRO A 341 19.68 -5.11 -20.52
N VAL A 342 19.85 -4.01 -19.77
CA VAL A 342 20.32 -4.05 -18.38
C VAL A 342 19.31 -4.77 -17.49
N LEU A 343 18.03 -4.43 -17.64
CA LEU A 343 16.94 -5.03 -16.86
C LEU A 343 16.72 -6.50 -17.22
N VAL A 344 16.83 -6.88 -18.50
CA VAL A 344 16.76 -8.28 -18.94
C VAL A 344 17.89 -9.10 -18.32
N LYS A 345 19.13 -8.59 -18.36
CA LYS A 345 20.30 -9.26 -17.77
C LYS A 345 20.14 -9.47 -16.26
N ALA A 346 19.67 -8.46 -15.52
CA ALA A 346 19.46 -8.55 -14.09
C ALA A 346 18.46 -9.67 -13.70
N VAL A 347 17.39 -9.83 -14.47
CA VAL A 347 16.41 -10.91 -14.24
C VAL A 347 16.95 -12.29 -14.57
N MET A 348 17.72 -12.43 -15.64
CA MET A 348 18.35 -13.72 -15.95
C MET A 348 19.32 -14.14 -14.83
N GLN A 349 20.00 -13.18 -14.21
CA GLN A 349 20.92 -13.42 -13.10
C GLN A 349 20.17 -13.78 -11.80
N SER A 350 19.03 -13.13 -11.49
CA SER A 350 18.24 -13.49 -10.30
C SER A 350 17.63 -14.88 -10.43
N ALA A 351 17.09 -15.23 -11.61
CA ALA A 351 16.51 -16.56 -11.86
C ALA A 351 17.55 -17.69 -11.74
N ALA A 352 18.80 -17.44 -12.16
CA ALA A 352 19.90 -18.40 -12.04
C ALA A 352 20.43 -18.55 -10.60
N SER A 353 20.15 -17.60 -9.71
CA SER A 353 20.54 -17.68 -8.29
C SER A 353 19.51 -18.38 -7.40
N GLU A 354 18.29 -18.58 -7.92
CA GLU A 354 17.19 -19.30 -7.25
C GLU A 354 17.08 -20.77 -7.69
N SER A 355 17.82 -21.16 -8.74
CA SER A 355 18.01 -22.53 -9.23
C SER A 355 19.29 -23.14 -8.69
#